data_AF-A0A354X5N2-F1
#
_entry.id   AF-A0A354X5N2-F1
#
_cell.length_a   1.000
_cell.length_b   1.000
_cell.length_c   1.000
_cell.angle_alpha   90.00
_cell.angle_beta   90.00
_cell.angle_gamma   90.00
#
_symmetry.space_group_name_H-M   'P 1'
#
loop_
_entity.id
_entity.type
_entity.pdbx_description
1 polymer ?
#
loop_
_entity_poly.entity_id
_entity_poly.type
_entity_poly.pdbx_seq_one_letter_code
_entity_poly.pdbx_strand_id
1 'polypeptide(L)'
;MVSVGPMKSGLKGLNEGYHTFALEWTPEKYSFFIDSLKYHEQTVGLSHIDQYIILSMELPEKLEGIKRAFAPDTFFVDYVKVYKKKK
;
A
#
# COMPACT_ATOMS: atom_id res chain seq x y z
N MET A 1 -6.39 20.63 3.51
CA MET A 1 -6.53 19.17 3.73
C MET A 1 -5.82 18.83 5.03
N VAL A 2 -6.54 18.37 6.05
CA VAL A 2 -5.91 17.93 7.31
C VAL A 2 -5.55 16.45 7.12
N SER A 3 -4.30 16.08 7.38
CA SER A 3 -3.88 14.68 7.35
C SER A 3 -4.67 13.90 8.40
N VAL A 4 -5.29 12.79 8.00
CA VAL A 4 -6.03 11.90 8.93
C VAL A 4 -5.11 10.91 9.66
N GLY A 5 -3.80 11.06 9.50
CA GLY A 5 -2.82 10.14 10.07
C GLY A 5 -2.75 8.79 9.33
N PRO A 6 -1.89 7.87 9.78
CA PRO A 6 -1.72 6.57 9.14
C PRO A 6 -2.95 5.69 9.37
N MET A 7 -3.44 5.06 8.30
CA MET A 7 -4.43 3.99 8.39
C MET A 7 -3.77 2.74 8.99
N LYS A 8 -4.12 2.41 10.24
CA LYS A 8 -3.53 1.27 10.95
C LYS A 8 -4.39 0.02 10.77
N SER A 9 -3.80 -1.04 10.22
CA SER A 9 -4.38 -2.38 10.29
C SER A 9 -4.18 -2.97 11.69
N GLY A 10 -5.18 -3.72 12.18
CA GLY A 10 -5.05 -4.53 13.41
C GLY A 10 -4.44 -5.91 13.18
N LEU A 11 -4.15 -6.28 11.91
CA LEU A 11 -3.57 -7.56 11.57
C LEU A 11 -2.12 -7.64 12.07
N LYS A 12 -1.80 -8.73 12.78
CA LYS A 12 -0.46 -8.99 13.33
C LYS A 12 0.39 -9.75 12.31
N GLY A 13 1.72 -9.62 12.41
CA GLY A 13 2.66 -10.41 11.62
C GLY A 13 2.93 -9.90 10.21
N LEU A 14 2.45 -8.72 9.82
CA LEU A 14 2.66 -8.14 8.48
C LEU A 14 4.13 -7.89 8.10
N ASN A 15 5.04 -8.01 9.07
CA ASN A 15 6.49 -7.92 8.89
C ASN A 15 7.17 -9.29 8.65
N GLU A 16 6.40 -10.37 8.53
CA GLU A 16 6.91 -11.74 8.39
C GLU A 16 6.32 -12.41 7.14
N GLY A 17 7.18 -12.97 6.29
CA GLY A 17 6.74 -13.69 5.09
C GLY A 17 6.09 -12.81 4.01
N TYR A 18 5.36 -13.45 3.09
CA TYR A 18 4.66 -12.78 2.00
C TYR A 18 3.18 -12.59 2.35
N HIS A 19 2.68 -11.37 2.14
CA HIS A 19 1.28 -11.01 2.29
C HIS A 19 0.74 -10.41 0.99
N THR A 20 -0.58 -10.54 0.78
CA THR A 20 -1.22 -9.96 -0.41
C THR A 20 -1.89 -8.64 -0.07
N PHE A 21 -1.36 -7.55 -0.61
CA PHE A 21 -1.97 -6.23 -0.54
C PHE A 21 -2.73 -5.94 -1.84
N ALA A 22 -3.96 -5.44 -1.75
CA ALA A 22 -4.74 -5.12 -2.93
C ALA A 22 -5.57 -3.85 -2.78
N LEU A 23 -5.83 -3.20 -3.92
CA LEU A 23 -6.72 -2.07 -4.06
C LEU A 23 -7.77 -2.40 -5.12
N GLU A 24 -9.04 -2.43 -4.73
CA GLU A 24 -10.13 -2.28 -5.70
C GLU A 24 -10.37 -0.78 -5.90
N TRP A 25 -10.06 -0.31 -7.10
CA TRP A 25 -10.32 1.06 -7.54
C TRP A 25 -11.49 1.07 -8.52
N THR A 26 -12.56 1.77 -8.14
CA THR A 26 -13.68 2.13 -9.03
C THR A 26 -13.89 3.65 -9.06
N PRO A 27 -14.67 4.19 -10.01
CA PRO A 27 -15.00 5.62 -10.02
C PRO A 27 -15.69 6.11 -8.74
N GLU A 28 -16.32 5.20 -7.98
CA GLU A 28 -17.10 5.50 -6.79
C GLU A 28 -16.35 5.27 -5.48
N LYS A 29 -15.25 4.49 -5.48
CA LYS A 29 -14.48 4.20 -4.26
C LYS A 29 -13.11 3.55 -4.47
N TYR A 30 -12.32 3.63 -3.40
CA TYR A 30 -11.15 2.78 -3.13
C TYR A 30 -11.49 1.80 -2.00
N SER A 31 -11.33 0.50 -2.22
CA SER A 31 -11.39 -0.52 -1.17
C SER A 31 -10.04 -1.21 -1.05
N PHE A 32 -9.46 -1.17 0.15
CA PHE A 32 -8.14 -1.72 0.41
C PHE A 32 -8.24 -3.04 1.16
N PHE A 33 -7.39 -3.99 0.77
CA PHE A 33 -7.38 -5.35 1.28
C PHE A 33 -5.98 -5.77 1.71
N ILE A 34 -5.94 -6.59 2.76
CA ILE A 34 -4.76 -7.30 3.24
C ILE A 34 -5.18 -8.76 3.41
N ASP A 35 -4.51 -9.68 2.73
CA ASP A 35 -4.82 -11.11 2.71
C ASP A 35 -6.30 -11.42 2.45
N SER A 36 -6.87 -10.73 1.44
CA SER A 36 -8.28 -10.81 1.03
C SER A 36 -9.30 -10.25 2.04
N LEU A 37 -8.86 -9.74 3.19
CA LEU A 37 -9.72 -9.06 4.15
C LEU A 37 -9.75 -7.57 3.87
N LYS A 38 -10.96 -7.01 3.67
CA LYS A 38 -11.15 -5.58 3.50
C LYS A 38 -10.85 -4.86 4.82
N TYR A 39 -9.89 -3.95 4.82
CA TYR A 39 -9.50 -3.21 6.03
C TYR A 39 -9.86 -1.72 5.98
N HIS A 40 -10.01 -1.14 4.79
CA HIS A 40 -10.38 0.27 4.64
C HIS A 40 -11.18 0.54 3.36
N GLU A 41 -11.98 1.62 3.38
CA GLU A 41 -12.69 2.15 2.22
C GLU A 41 -12.66 3.68 2.24
N GLN A 42 -12.42 4.28 1.07
CA GLN A 42 -12.46 5.73 0.86
C GLN A 42 -13.34 6.05 -0.34
N THR A 43 -14.25 7.02 -0.19
CA THR A 43 -15.17 7.48 -1.24
C THR A 43 -14.93 8.94 -1.64
N VAL A 44 -13.96 9.61 -1.01
CA VAL A 44 -13.63 11.03 -1.24
C VAL A 44 -12.25 11.14 -1.88
N GLY A 45 -12.06 12.09 -2.79
CA GLY A 45 -10.76 12.33 -3.42
C GLY A 45 -10.31 11.21 -4.36
N LEU A 46 -11.26 10.65 -5.11
CA LEU A 46 -11.01 9.54 -6.05
C LEU A 46 -10.39 10.06 -7.33
N SER A 47 -9.31 9.42 -7.77
CA SER A 47 -8.68 9.70 -9.06
C SER A 47 -9.51 9.13 -10.22
N HIS A 48 -9.55 9.87 -11.33
CA HIS A 48 -10.30 9.57 -12.55
C HIS A 48 -9.43 9.62 -13.81
N ILE A 49 -8.12 9.53 -13.64
CA ILE A 49 -7.14 9.53 -14.73
C ILE A 49 -6.38 8.20 -14.77
N ASP A 50 -5.83 7.86 -15.93
CA ASP A 50 -4.96 6.70 -16.07
C ASP A 50 -3.71 6.83 -15.19
N GLN A 51 -3.28 5.73 -14.59
CA GLN A 51 -2.13 5.66 -13.69
C GLN A 51 -1.27 4.44 -14.00
N TYR A 52 -0.04 4.45 -13.47
CA TYR A 52 0.91 3.35 -13.55
C TYR A 52 1.33 2.93 -12.13
N ILE A 53 1.81 1.70 -12.00
CA ILE A 53 2.25 1.16 -10.70
C ILE A 53 3.71 1.51 -10.47
N ILE A 54 4.02 1.98 -9.27
CA ILE A 54 5.38 2.15 -8.77
C ILE A 54 5.57 1.22 -7.59
N LEU A 55 6.67 0.46 -7.60
CA LEU A 55 7.17 -0.28 -6.45
C LEU A 55 8.51 0.33 -6.08
N SER A 56 8.58 0.90 -4.88
CA SER A 56 9.76 1.60 -4.39
C SER A 56 9.91 1.35 -2.90
N MET A 57 11.16 1.34 -2.44
CA MET A 57 11.52 1.34 -1.02
C MET A 57 12.18 2.68 -0.74
N GLU A 58 11.48 3.53 0.00
CA GLU A 58 11.94 4.87 0.34
C GLU A 58 12.79 4.86 1.60
N LEU A 59 13.86 5.64 1.60
CA LEU A 59 14.67 5.87 2.79
C LEU A 59 14.15 7.08 3.56
N PRO A 60 14.28 7.10 4.90
CA PRO A 60 13.97 8.29 5.68
C PRO A 60 14.82 9.48 5.22
N GLU A 61 14.21 10.65 5.09
CA GLU A 61 14.89 11.89 4.68
C GLU A 61 16.06 12.28 5.61
N LYS A 62 15.94 11.98 6.91
CA LYS A 62 16.91 12.38 7.94
C LYS A 62 17.81 11.21 8.34
N LEU A 63 19.10 11.49 8.50
CA LEU A 63 20.11 10.52 8.91
C LEU A 63 19.78 9.83 10.25
N GLU A 64 19.14 10.53 11.19
CA GLU A 64 18.68 9.94 12.46
C GLU A 64 17.74 8.74 12.25
N GLY A 65 16.94 8.76 11.19
CA GLY A 65 16.05 7.65 10.82
C GLY A 65 16.80 6.42 10.30
N ILE A 66 18.04 6.59 9.86
CA ILE A 66 18.88 5.54 9.27
C ILE A 66 19.93 5.02 10.26
N LYS A 67 20.24 5.75 11.34
CA LYS A 67 21.27 5.34 12.33
C LYS A 67 21.08 3.95 12.95
N ARG A 68 19.84 3.45 12.97
CA ARG A 68 19.49 2.11 13.47
C ARG A 68 19.13 1.13 12.36
N ALA A 69 19.24 1.54 11.10
CA ALA A 69 19.01 0.67 9.95
C ALA A 69 20.14 -0.35 9.85
N PHE A 70 19.79 -1.58 9.51
CA PHE A 70 20.75 -2.65 9.26
C PHE A 70 20.81 -2.88 7.76
N ALA A 71 21.93 -2.50 7.13
CA ALA A 71 22.11 -2.63 5.68
C ALA A 71 22.90 -3.90 5.33
N PRO A 72 22.59 -4.57 4.20
CA PRO A 72 21.54 -4.23 3.24
C PRO A 72 20.14 -4.58 3.76
N ASP A 73 19.18 -3.68 3.53
CA ASP A 73 17.76 -3.95 3.73
C ASP A 73 17.12 -4.27 2.36
N THR A 74 16.15 -5.16 2.36
CA THR A 74 15.61 -5.75 1.13
C THR A 74 14.08 -5.78 1.17
N PHE A 75 13.47 -5.24 0.12
CA PHE A 75 12.04 -5.32 -0.12
C PHE A 75 11.76 -6.32 -1.25
N PHE A 76 11.15 -7.45 -0.93
CA PHE A 76 10.85 -8.51 -1.88
C PHE A 76 9.41 -8.43 -2.38
N VAL A 77 9.24 -8.61 -3.70
CA VAL A 77 7.92 -8.67 -4.35
C VAL A 77 7.88 -9.93 -5.19
N ASP A 78 7.02 -10.87 -4.80
CA ASP A 78 6.84 -12.13 -5.53
C ASP A 78 6.06 -11.92 -6.83
N TYR A 79 4.99 -11.12 -6.80
CA TYR A 79 4.20 -10.83 -7.99
C TYR A 79 3.44 -9.50 -7.92
N VAL A 80 3.05 -9.02 -9.09
CA VAL A 80 2.06 -7.94 -9.28
C VAL A 80 1.00 -8.43 -10.26
N LYS A 81 -0.27 -8.21 -9.93
CA LYS A 81 -1.40 -8.52 -10.82
C LYS A 81 -2.30 -7.29 -10.94
N VAL A 82 -2.67 -6.96 -12.18
CA VAL A 82 -3.59 -5.86 -12.49
C VAL A 82 -4.74 -6.42 -13.30
N TYR A 83 -5.95 -6.14 -12.85
CA TYR A 83 -7.17 -6.58 -13.51
C TYR A 83 -7.97 -5.37 -13.96
N LYS A 84 -8.38 -5.37 -15.22
CA LYS A 84 -9.33 -4.38 -15.74
C LYS A 84 -10.72 -5.01 -15.69
N LYS A 85 -11.66 -4.39 -14.97
CA LYS A 85 -13.08 -4.80 -15.03
C LYS A 85 -13.54 -4.70 -16.48
N LYS A 86 -14.18 -5.77 -16.97
CA LYS A 86 -14.83 -5.73 -18.29
C LYS A 86 -15.97 -4.71 -18.21
N LYS A 87 -16.08 -3.89 -19.27
CA LYS A 87 -17.23 -3.02 -19.46
C LYS A 87 -18.46 -3.85 -19.84
#